data_AF-A0A5M3XHB4-F1
#
_entry.id   AF-A0A5M3XHB4-F1
#
_cell.length_a   1.000
_cell.length_b   1.000
_cell.length_c   1.000
_cell.angle_alpha   90.00
_cell.angle_beta   90.00
_cell.angle_gamma   90.00
#
_symmetry.space_group_name_H-M   'P 1'
#
loop_
_entity.id
_entity.type
_entity.pdbx_description
1 polymer ?
#
loop_
_entity_poly.entity_id
_entity_poly.type
_entity_poly.pdbx_seq_one_letter_code
_entity_poly.pdbx_strand_id
1 'polypeptide(L)'
;MWTAQQARNILIELGERAGRFNCLIRDRDGKFSEVFDQVLADGVRIIKTPPGRRGRIVMRMFARMLRRECLDHVLIYGERHLRCVLAEFERHYNDHRPHQSRDQMPPLGESGRMIDMTALIRRRKAVGA
;
A
#
# COMPACT_ATOMS: atom_id res chain seq x y z
N MET A 1 18.48 6.90 -10.56
CA MET A 1 18.33 6.64 -9.11
C MET A 1 17.26 5.59 -8.89
N TRP A 2 17.44 4.71 -7.90
CA TRP A 2 16.55 3.59 -7.61
C TRP A 2 15.09 4.01 -7.33
N THR A 3 14.87 5.12 -6.60
CA THR A 3 13.51 5.61 -6.27
C THR A 3 12.71 6.01 -7.49
N ALA A 4 13.33 6.67 -8.48
CA ALA A 4 12.66 6.99 -9.74
C ALA A 4 12.25 5.73 -10.52
N GLN A 5 13.02 4.64 -10.43
CA GLN A 5 12.60 3.36 -11.00
C GLN A 5 11.42 2.76 -10.24
N GLN A 6 11.37 2.89 -8.91
CA GLN A 6 10.21 2.46 -8.13
C GLN A 6 8.94 3.23 -8.55
N ALA A 7 9.05 4.55 -8.80
CA ALA A 7 7.93 5.33 -9.32
C ALA A 7 7.39 4.80 -10.66
N ARG A 8 8.30 4.45 -11.59
CA ARG A 8 7.90 3.84 -12.87
C ARG A 8 7.22 2.49 -12.68
N ASN A 9 7.77 1.64 -11.80
CA ASN A 9 7.19 0.33 -11.52
C ASN A 9 5.77 0.46 -10.99
N ILE A 10 5.52 1.42 -10.10
CA ILE A 10 4.17 1.71 -9.57
C ILE A 10 3.22 2.15 -10.69
N LEU A 11 3.66 3.04 -11.59
CA LEU A 11 2.83 3.46 -12.73
C LEU A 11 2.49 2.28 -13.65
N ILE A 12 3.45 1.41 -13.93
CA ILE A 12 3.24 0.20 -14.73
C ILE A 12 2.21 -0.72 -14.05
N GLU A 13 2.32 -0.91 -12.74
CA GLU A 13 1.41 -1.75 -11.97
C GLU A 13 -0.01 -1.19 -11.90
N LEU A 14 -0.13 0.14 -11.76
CA LEU A 14 -1.43 0.81 -11.75
C LEU A 14 -2.08 0.84 -13.14
N GLY A 15 -1.29 0.93 -14.21
CA GLY A 15 -1.80 1.08 -15.58
C GLY A 15 -2.79 2.23 -15.70
N GLU A 16 -3.92 2.00 -16.35
CA GLU A 16 -5.02 2.99 -16.49
C GLU A 16 -5.56 3.51 -15.14
N ARG A 17 -5.41 2.75 -14.05
CA ARG A 17 -5.85 3.20 -12.72
C ARG A 17 -5.01 4.36 -12.19
N ALA A 18 -3.80 4.58 -12.72
CA ALA A 18 -2.94 5.69 -12.33
C ALA A 18 -3.67 7.04 -12.51
N GLY A 19 -4.46 7.19 -13.58
CA GLY A 19 -5.26 8.40 -13.85
C GLY A 19 -6.38 8.68 -12.84
N ARG A 20 -6.68 7.75 -11.92
CA ARG A 20 -7.63 8.00 -10.82
C ARG A 20 -7.03 8.77 -9.64
N PHE A 21 -5.70 8.89 -9.60
CA PHE A 21 -5.00 9.53 -8.50
C PHE A 21 -4.59 10.96 -8.88
N ASN A 22 -5.19 11.95 -8.23
CA ASN A 22 -4.92 13.36 -8.53
C ASN A 22 -3.77 13.95 -7.70
N CYS A 23 -3.33 13.24 -6.66
CA CYS A 23 -2.25 13.70 -5.80
C CYS A 23 -1.37 12.59 -5.24
N LEU A 24 -0.11 12.94 -5.03
CA LEU A 24 0.88 12.16 -4.30
C LEU A 24 1.28 12.94 -3.05
N ILE A 25 1.07 12.36 -1.87
CA ILE A 25 1.52 12.94 -0.61
C ILE A 25 2.81 12.23 -0.19
N ARG A 26 3.91 12.97 -0.04
CA ARG A 26 5.20 12.43 0.40
C ARG A 26 5.92 13.34 1.39
N ASP A 27 6.86 12.77 2.14
CA ASP A 27 7.75 13.59 2.98
C ASP A 27 8.88 14.23 2.15
N ARG A 28 9.70 15.06 2.80
CA ARG A 28 10.81 15.83 2.18
C ARG A 28 12.14 15.09 2.19
N ASP A 29 12.13 13.77 2.33
CA ASP A 29 13.35 12.96 2.35
C ASP A 29 14.11 13.07 1.02
N GLY A 30 15.44 13.22 1.10
CA GLY A 30 16.31 13.44 -0.05
C GLY A 30 16.33 12.29 -1.06
N LYS A 31 15.83 11.10 -0.67
CA LYS A 31 15.63 9.98 -1.61
C LYS A 31 14.59 10.25 -2.70
N PHE A 32 13.67 11.20 -2.46
CA PHE A 32 12.66 11.62 -3.44
C PHE A 32 13.18 12.83 -4.23
N SER A 33 13.97 12.51 -5.26
CA SER A 33 14.60 13.49 -6.15
C SER A 33 13.59 14.17 -7.08
N GLU A 34 14.04 15.21 -7.78
CA GLU A 34 13.24 15.86 -8.82
C GLU A 34 12.85 14.88 -9.94
N VAL A 35 13.74 13.96 -10.32
CA VAL A 35 13.45 12.92 -11.32
C VAL A 35 12.32 11.99 -10.84
N PHE A 36 12.27 11.67 -9.54
CA PHE A 36 11.15 10.90 -8.98
C PHE A 36 9.83 11.67 -9.11
N ASP A 37 9.86 12.95 -8.78
CA ASP A 37 8.70 13.83 -8.89
C ASP A 37 8.23 13.93 -10.36
N GLN A 38 9.14 14.12 -11.32
CA GLN A 38 8.82 14.21 -12.75
C GLN A 38 8.17 12.95 -13.31
N VAL A 39 8.58 11.75 -12.88
CA VAL A 39 7.98 10.48 -13.33
C VAL A 39 6.49 10.43 -12.98
N LEU A 40 6.09 11.00 -11.84
CA LEU A 40 4.70 10.95 -11.37
C LEU A 40 3.93 12.24 -11.68
N ALA A 41 4.59 13.31 -12.09
CA ALA A 41 3.97 14.62 -12.31
C ALA A 41 2.96 14.64 -13.47
N ASP A 42 2.97 13.64 -14.35
CA ASP A 42 1.99 13.51 -15.42
C ASP A 42 0.61 13.12 -14.85
N GLY A 43 -0.23 14.13 -14.62
CA GLY A 43 -1.58 13.98 -14.06
C GLY A 43 -1.67 13.96 -12.53
N VAL A 44 -0.54 13.93 -11.80
CA VAL A 44 -0.55 13.85 -10.32
C VAL A 44 0.12 15.07 -9.67
N ARG A 45 -0.61 15.76 -8.78
CA ARG A 45 -0.06 16.86 -7.99
C ARG A 45 0.76 16.36 -6.80
N ILE A 46 2.01 16.81 -6.70
CA ILE A 46 2.90 16.41 -5.60
C ILE A 46 2.73 17.35 -4.40
N ILE A 47 2.36 16.79 -3.26
CA ILE A 47 2.16 17.49 -1.99
C ILE A 47 3.22 17.03 -1.01
N LYS A 48 4.15 17.93 -0.67
CA LYS A 48 5.20 17.66 0.32
C LYS A 48 4.65 17.93 1.72
N THR A 49 4.69 16.93 2.59
CA THR A 49 4.19 17.06 3.97
C THR A 49 4.99 18.11 4.75
N PRO A 50 4.39 18.74 5.78
CA PRO A 50 5.13 19.62 6.68
C PRO A 50 6.37 18.93 7.28
N PRO A 51 7.43 19.69 7.59
CA PRO A 51 8.60 19.12 8.24
C PRO A 51 8.28 18.63 9.66
N GLY A 52 9.06 17.68 10.15
CA GLY A 52 8.91 17.14 11.51
C GLY A 52 7.87 16.01 11.64
N ARG A 53 7.50 15.70 12.88
CA ARG A 53 6.72 14.50 13.21
C ARG A 53 5.37 14.43 12.51
N ARG A 54 4.65 15.55 12.41
CA ARG A 54 3.29 15.62 11.85
C ARG A 54 3.24 15.16 10.39
N GLY A 55 4.24 15.52 9.59
CA GLY A 55 4.28 15.15 8.18
C GLY A 55 4.42 13.65 7.93
N ARG A 56 4.99 12.89 8.87
CA ARG A 56 5.22 11.45 8.71
C ARG A 56 4.20 10.57 9.43
N ILE A 57 3.15 11.13 10.03
CA ILE A 57 2.23 10.38 10.91
C ILE A 57 1.57 9.22 10.15
N VAL A 58 1.01 9.49 8.97
CA VAL A 58 0.27 8.46 8.21
C VAL A 58 1.17 7.27 7.87
N MET A 59 2.34 7.52 7.28
CA MET A 59 3.27 6.44 6.92
C MET A 59 3.80 5.69 8.16
N ARG A 60 4.02 6.40 9.27
CA ARG A 60 4.43 5.76 10.53
C ARG A 60 3.33 4.89 11.12
N MET A 61 2.07 5.33 11.05
CA MET A 61 0.93 4.53 11.48
C MET A 61 0.76 3.30 10.60
N PHE A 62 0.90 3.44 9.28
CA PHE A 62 0.88 2.31 8.35
C PHE A 62 1.99 1.29 8.67
N ALA A 63 3.24 1.72 8.80
CA ALA A 63 4.35 0.82 9.13
C ALA A 63 4.17 0.12 10.48
N ARG A 64 3.63 0.83 11.49
CA ARG A 64 3.32 0.24 12.79
C ARG A 64 2.20 -0.79 12.71
N MET A 65 1.18 -0.54 11.89
CA MET A 65 0.08 -1.47 11.65
C MET A 65 0.57 -2.71 10.91
N LEU A 66 1.28 -2.57 9.78
CA LEU A 66 1.89 -3.70 9.06
C LEU A 66 2.74 -4.57 10.00
N ARG A 67 3.54 -3.95 10.88
CA ARG A 67 4.33 -4.70 11.85
C ARG A 67 3.44 -5.48 12.84
N ARG A 68 2.49 -4.80 13.47
CA ARG A 68 1.61 -5.39 14.49
C ARG A 68 0.66 -6.45 13.94
N GLU A 69 0.14 -6.28 12.74
CA GLU A 69 -0.85 -7.17 12.15
C GLU A 69 -0.21 -8.32 11.36
N CYS A 70 1.06 -8.19 10.94
CA CYS A 70 1.71 -9.19 10.09
C CYS A 70 3.13 -9.56 10.54
N LEU A 71 4.06 -8.60 10.56
CA LEU A 71 5.48 -8.95 10.71
C LEU A 71 5.87 -9.42 12.12
N ASP A 72 5.10 -9.09 13.15
CA ASP A 72 5.31 -9.61 14.51
C ASP A 72 4.81 -11.07 14.66
N HIS A 73 4.10 -11.62 13.66
CA HIS A 73 3.52 -12.96 13.68
C HIS A 73 4.18 -13.96 12.72
N VAL A 74 5.13 -13.51 11.88
CA VAL A 74 5.75 -14.34 10.83
C VAL A 74 7.26 -14.26 10.92
N LEU A 75 7.92 -15.43 10.99
CA LEU A 75 9.37 -15.50 10.88
C LEU A 75 9.80 -15.28 9.43
N ILE A 76 10.63 -14.25 9.20
CA ILE A 76 11.12 -13.88 7.87
C ILE A 76 12.46 -14.56 7.60
N TYR A 77 12.46 -15.60 6.76
CA TYR A 77 13.66 -16.35 6.38
C TYR A 77 14.56 -15.70 5.33
N GLY A 78 14.14 -14.58 4.72
CA GLY A 78 14.93 -13.87 3.71
C GLY A 78 14.10 -12.92 2.86
N GLU A 79 14.75 -12.20 1.95
CA GLU A 79 14.11 -11.15 1.14
C GLU A 79 12.95 -11.69 0.28
N ARG A 80 13.14 -12.82 -0.40
CA ARG A 80 12.08 -13.43 -1.22
C ARG A 80 10.85 -13.75 -0.37
N HIS A 81 11.06 -14.31 0.83
CA HIS A 81 9.96 -14.60 1.74
C HIS A 81 9.27 -13.31 2.20
N LEU A 82 10.04 -12.28 2.55
CA LEU A 82 9.49 -10.97 2.92
C LEU A 82 8.62 -10.39 1.80
N ARG A 83 9.08 -10.44 0.55
CA ARG A 83 8.29 -9.93 -0.60
C ARG A 83 6.98 -10.69 -0.76
N CYS A 84 6.98 -12.02 -0.61
CA CYS A 84 5.75 -12.81 -0.63
C CYS A 84 4.79 -12.44 0.51
N VAL A 85 5.32 -12.30 1.73
CA VAL A 85 4.53 -11.88 2.91
C VAL A 85 3.90 -10.50 2.67
N LEU A 86 4.68 -9.54 2.18
CA LEU A 86 4.22 -8.17 1.93
C LEU A 86 3.17 -8.12 0.80
N ALA A 87 3.35 -8.88 -0.27
CA ALA A 87 2.36 -8.96 -1.36
C ALA A 87 1.02 -9.56 -0.88
N GLU A 88 1.08 -10.57 0.00
CA GLU A 88 -0.11 -11.15 0.60
C GLU A 88 -0.77 -10.20 1.61
N PHE A 89 0.02 -9.48 2.38
CA PHE A 89 -0.49 -8.42 3.25
C PHE A 89 -1.16 -7.31 2.45
N GLU A 90 -0.55 -6.85 1.35
CA GLU A 90 -1.13 -5.84 0.48
C GLU A 90 -2.47 -6.27 -0.10
N ARG A 91 -2.56 -7.51 -0.61
CA ARG A 91 -3.82 -8.08 -1.09
C ARG A 91 -4.87 -8.14 0.02
N HIS A 92 -4.48 -8.58 1.21
CA HIS A 92 -5.39 -8.57 2.36
C HIS A 92 -5.85 -7.14 2.70
N TYR A 93 -4.92 -6.19 2.79
CA TYR A 93 -5.19 -4.80 3.12
C TYR A 93 -6.17 -4.16 2.15
N ASN A 94 -5.96 -4.35 0.85
CA ASN A 94 -6.73 -3.70 -0.20
C ASN A 94 -8.08 -4.38 -0.48
N ASP A 95 -8.16 -5.70 -0.38
CA ASP A 95 -9.34 -6.46 -0.83
C ASP A 95 -10.21 -6.98 0.31
N HIS A 96 -9.70 -7.08 1.54
CA HIS A 96 -10.41 -7.79 2.63
C HIS A 96 -10.40 -7.04 3.97
N ARG A 97 -9.38 -6.24 4.27
CA ARG A 97 -9.25 -5.57 5.58
C ARG A 97 -10.41 -4.59 5.76
N PRO A 98 -11.17 -4.64 6.87
CA PRO A 98 -12.27 -3.72 7.08
C PRO A 98 -11.77 -2.32 7.48
N HIS A 99 -12.36 -1.27 6.90
CA HIS A 99 -12.08 0.13 7.25
C HIS A 99 -13.31 0.81 7.85
N GLN A 100 -13.22 1.25 9.11
CA GLN A 100 -14.32 1.91 9.82
C GLN A 100 -14.84 3.16 9.10
N SER A 101 -13.95 3.94 8.48
CA SER A 101 -14.32 5.13 7.71
C SER A 101 -15.01 4.82 6.37
N ARG A 102 -15.14 3.53 6.02
CA ARG A 102 -15.78 3.02 4.80
C ARG A 102 -16.87 2.00 5.12
N ASP A 103 -17.55 2.13 6.25
CA ASP A 103 -18.61 1.18 6.67
C ASP A 103 -18.13 -0.29 6.69
N GLN A 104 -16.91 -0.50 7.19
CA GLN A 104 -16.21 -1.80 7.22
C GLN A 104 -15.83 -2.37 5.85
N MET A 105 -15.99 -1.62 4.76
CA MET A 105 -15.54 -2.06 3.45
C MET A 105 -14.01 -1.93 3.31
N PRO A 106 -13.37 -2.83 2.55
CA PRO A 106 -11.97 -2.70 2.21
C PRO A 106 -11.71 -1.57 1.20
N PRO A 107 -10.46 -1.10 1.05
CA PRO A 107 -10.10 0.01 0.16
C PRO A 107 -10.55 -0.16 -1.29
N LEU A 108 -10.40 -1.37 -1.84
CA LEU A 108 -10.83 -1.75 -3.19
C LEU A 108 -12.21 -2.42 -3.20
N GLY A 109 -12.91 -2.46 -2.07
CA GLY A 109 -14.27 -2.97 -1.99
C GLY A 109 -15.26 -2.03 -2.70
N GLU A 110 -16.09 -2.61 -3.56
CA GLU A 110 -17.22 -1.93 -4.22
C GLU A 110 -18.48 -2.03 -3.35
N SER A 111 -19.24 -0.93 -3.26
CA SER A 111 -20.47 -0.88 -2.46
C SER A 111 -21.54 -1.74 -3.13
N GLY A 112 -22.16 -2.65 -2.38
CA GLY A 112 -23.23 -3.54 -2.87
C GLY A 112 -22.85 -5.02 -3.03
N ARG A 113 -21.56 -5.39 -2.92
CA ARG A 113 -21.20 -6.81 -2.73
C ARG A 113 -21.49 -7.22 -1.29
N MET A 114 -22.67 -7.78 -1.04
CA MET A 114 -22.90 -8.52 0.21
C MET A 114 -21.90 -9.68 0.28
N ILE A 115 -21.12 -9.72 1.37
CA ILE A 115 -20.32 -10.89 1.70
C ILE A 115 -21.31 -11.97 2.15
N ASP A 116 -21.37 -13.07 1.42
CA ASP A 116 -22.14 -14.23 1.83
C ASP A 116 -21.51 -14.84 3.10
N MET A 117 -22.13 -14.58 4.25
CA MET A 117 -21.68 -15.08 5.56
C MET A 117 -21.80 -16.61 5.68
N THR A 118 -22.53 -17.26 4.76
CA THR A 118 -22.67 -18.73 4.70
C THR A 118 -21.64 -19.39 3.77
N ALA A 119 -20.86 -18.59 3.03
CA ALA A 119 -19.86 -19.11 2.12
C ALA A 119 -18.80 -19.95 2.86
N LEU A 120 -18.42 -21.07 2.24
CA LEU A 120 -17.39 -21.95 2.79
C LEU A 120 -16.06 -21.19 2.94
N ILE A 121 -15.55 -21.13 4.17
CA ILE A 121 -14.25 -20.52 4.45
C ILE A 121 -13.15 -21.36 3.80
N ARG A 122 -12.52 -20.83 2.75
CA ARG A 122 -11.37 -21.45 2.09
C ARG A 122 -10.07 -20.92 2.70
N ARG A 123 -9.39 -21.78 3.47
CA ARG A 123 -8.02 -21.49 3.94
C ARG A 123 -7.03 -21.79 2.82
N ARG A 124 -6.22 -20.80 2.44
CA ARG A 124 -5.11 -20.97 1.49
C ARG A 124 -3.76 -20.79 2.20
N LYS A 125 -2.77 -21.62 1.86
CA LYS A 125 -1.38 -21.39 2.28
C LYS A 125 -0.82 -20.29 1.36
N ALA A 126 -0.87 -19.05 1.83
CA ALA A 126 -0.42 -17.87 1.10
C ALA A 126 1.06 -17.58 1.32
N VAL A 127 1.55 -17.91 2.52
CA VAL A 127 2.89 -17.61 3.00
C VAL A 127 3.47 -18.90 3.56
N GLY A 128 4.47 -19.45 2.87
CA GLY A 128 5.22 -20.62 3.29
C GLY A 128 5.78 -21.36 2.09
N ALA A 129 7.11 -21.51 2.08
CA ALA A 129 7.78 -22.50 1.25
C ALA A 129 7.32 -23.93 1.63
#